data_AF-A0A068Z1S9-F1
#
_entry.id   AF-A0A068Z1S9-F1
#
_cell.length_a   1.000
_cell.length_b   1.000
_cell.length_c   1.000
_cell.angle_alpha   90.00
_cell.angle_beta   90.00
_cell.angle_gamma   90.00
#
_symmetry.space_group_name_H-M   'P 1'
#
loop_
_entity.id
_entity.type
_entity.pdbx_description
1 polymer ?
#
loop_
_entity_poly.entity_id
_entity_poly.type
_entity_poly.pdbx_seq_one_letter_code
_entity_poly.pdbx_strand_id
1 'polypeptide(L)'
;MFSYHLDERALTHARLMDGKLLLVTNAPDFAPAEVIKRYKSLADIERGFRVLKSEIEIGPIYHRLPKRIRAHAAICFMALIVYRVMRSRLRASATPISPERALDKLRRIQHHQVTVNNTQPVTGLSTVNQEHSDILSALTVKKPTLNTQLTLL
;
A
#
# COMPACT_ATOMS: atom_id res chain seq x y z
N MET A 1 6.03 37.58 -39.21
CA MET A 1 5.80 36.28 -39.89
C MET A 1 6.68 35.27 -39.19
N PHE A 2 6.11 34.21 -38.59
CA PHE A 2 6.91 33.17 -37.96
C PHE A 2 7.30 32.13 -39.02
N SER A 3 8.59 31.80 -39.11
CA SER A 3 9.09 30.65 -39.88
C SER A 3 9.56 29.57 -38.92
N TYR A 4 9.44 28.31 -39.34
CA TYR A 4 10.03 27.17 -38.63
C TYR A 4 10.89 26.39 -39.61
N HIS A 5 11.95 25.77 -39.09
CA HIS A 5 12.83 24.87 -39.82
C HIS A 5 13.10 23.65 -38.95
N LEU A 6 13.18 22.47 -39.57
CA LEU A 6 13.55 21.24 -38.87
C LEU A 6 15.07 21.17 -38.73
N ASP A 7 15.53 20.90 -37.52
CA ASP A 7 16.93 20.53 -37.30
C ASP A 7 17.13 19.07 -37.71
N GLU A 8 17.60 18.88 -38.94
CA GLU A 8 17.86 17.55 -39.52
C GLU A 8 18.88 16.74 -38.71
N ARG A 9 19.82 17.40 -38.02
CA ARG A 9 20.80 16.71 -37.17
C ARG A 9 20.10 16.16 -35.92
N ALA A 10 19.27 16.97 -35.27
CA ALA A 10 18.48 16.53 -34.12
C ALA A 10 17.51 15.40 -34.51
N LEU A 11 16.85 15.50 -35.68
CA LEU A 11 15.94 14.47 -36.18
C LEU A 11 16.66 13.15 -36.45
N THR A 12 17.83 13.19 -37.09
CA THR A 12 18.63 11.98 -37.36
C THR A 12 19.09 11.32 -36.06
N HIS A 13 19.53 12.11 -35.08
CA HIS A 13 19.91 11.60 -33.77
C HIS A 13 18.73 10.95 -33.03
N ALA A 14 17.55 11.58 -33.05
CA ALA A 14 16.34 11.01 -32.46
C ALA A 14 15.94 9.67 -33.09
N ARG A 15 16.02 9.55 -34.43
CA ARG A 15 15.75 8.31 -35.17
C ARG A 15 16.65 7.15 -34.76
N LEU A 16 17.92 7.40 -34.44
CA LEU A 16 18.84 6.35 -33.98
C LEU A 16 18.41 5.71 -32.67
N MET A 17 17.71 6.48 -31.83
CA MET A 17 17.25 6.09 -30.50
C MET A 17 15.79 5.62 -30.48
N ASP A 18 15.09 5.70 -31.61
CA ASP A 18 13.68 5.32 -31.68
C ASP A 18 13.49 3.84 -31.31
N GLY A 19 12.52 3.57 -30.43
CA GLY A 19 12.27 2.25 -29.86
C GLY A 19 13.33 1.69 -28.89
N LYS A 20 14.40 2.45 -28.56
CA LYS A 20 15.45 2.03 -27.62
C LYS A 20 15.27 2.69 -26.25
N LEU A 21 15.37 1.90 -25.18
CA LEU A 21 15.48 2.42 -23.81
C LEU A 21 16.96 2.47 -23.40
N LEU A 22 17.52 3.68 -23.35
CA LEU A 22 18.87 3.91 -22.83
C LEU A 22 18.81 4.21 -21.33
N LEU A 23 19.53 3.42 -20.53
CA LEU A 23 19.72 3.69 -19.10
C LEU A 23 21.12 4.28 -18.89
N VAL A 24 21.17 5.50 -18.36
CA VAL A 24 22.41 6.16 -17.94
C VAL A 24 22.48 6.09 -16.42
N THR A 25 23.59 5.61 -15.88
CA THR A 25 23.78 5.45 -14.44
C THR A 25 25.18 5.88 -14.01
N ASN A 26 25.29 6.43 -12.80
CA ASN A 26 26.54 6.77 -12.14
C ASN A 26 27.00 5.67 -11.16
N ALA A 27 26.43 4.48 -11.24
CA ALA A 27 26.75 3.34 -10.39
C ALA A 27 27.59 2.30 -11.17
N PRO A 28 28.92 2.45 -11.19
CA PRO A 28 29.81 1.63 -12.01
C PRO A 28 29.90 0.17 -11.53
N ASP A 29 29.59 -0.08 -10.26
CA ASP A 29 29.73 -1.40 -9.63
C ASP A 29 28.61 -2.39 -10.00
N PHE A 30 27.56 -1.92 -10.69
CA PHE A 30 26.46 -2.78 -11.10
C PHE A 30 26.65 -3.33 -12.50
N ALA A 31 26.48 -4.65 -12.64
CA ALA A 31 26.36 -5.27 -13.95
C ALA A 31 25.15 -4.70 -14.71
N PRO A 32 25.20 -4.58 -16.06
CA PRO A 32 24.11 -4.00 -16.85
C PRO A 32 22.73 -4.64 -16.59
N ALA A 33 22.68 -5.96 -16.41
CA ALA A 33 21.44 -6.68 -16.08
C ALA A 33 20.84 -6.25 -14.72
N GLU A 34 21.70 -5.94 -13.74
CA GLU A 34 21.26 -5.46 -12.44
C GLU A 34 20.72 -4.03 -12.51
N VAL A 35 21.36 -3.15 -13.29
CA VAL A 35 20.86 -1.80 -13.56
C VAL A 35 19.45 -1.86 -14.16
N ILE A 36 19.23 -2.72 -15.16
CA ILE A 36 17.91 -2.92 -15.78
C ILE A 36 16.90 -3.45 -14.75
N LYS A 37 17.28 -4.44 -13.93
CA LYS A 37 16.40 -5.00 -12.90
C LYS A 37 15.96 -3.93 -11.88
N ARG A 38 16.91 -3.11 -11.41
CA ARG A 38 16.64 -2.01 -10.48
C ARG A 38 15.75 -0.94 -11.12
N TYR A 39 16.01 -0.55 -12.36
CA TYR A 39 15.16 0.37 -13.11
C TYR A 39 13.73 -0.15 -13.21
N LYS A 40 13.55 -1.43 -13.59
CA LYS A 40 12.22 -2.05 -13.68
C LYS A 40 11.49 -2.11 -12.32
N SER A 41 12.21 -2.12 -11.20
CA SER A 41 11.59 -2.07 -9.86
C SER A 41 10.95 -0.71 -9.54
N LEU A 42 11.18 0.34 -10.34
CA LEU A 42 10.48 1.62 -10.24
C LEU A 42 8.96 1.44 -10.33
N ALA A 43 8.48 0.46 -11.10
CA ALA A 43 7.06 0.13 -11.18
C ALA A 43 6.45 -0.23 -9.80
N ASP A 44 7.23 -0.80 -8.87
CA ASP A 44 6.77 -1.06 -7.51
C ASP A 44 6.65 0.22 -6.68
N ILE A 45 7.50 1.21 -6.95
CA ILE A 45 7.44 2.54 -6.33
C ILE A 45 6.20 3.29 -6.85
N GLU A 46 5.99 3.31 -8.17
CA GLU A 46 4.81 3.93 -8.79
C GLU A 46 3.50 3.32 -8.27
N ARG A 47 3.46 2.00 -8.11
CA ARG A 47 2.31 1.33 -7.50
C ARG A 47 2.11 1.79 -6.04
N GLY A 48 3.19 1.95 -5.28
CA GLY A 48 3.14 2.49 -3.93
C GLY A 48 2.55 3.91 -3.90
N PHE A 49 2.98 4.79 -4.82
CA PHE A 49 2.42 6.13 -4.94
C PHE A 49 0.94 6.13 -5.34
N ARG A 50 0.51 5.17 -6.17
CA ARG A 50 -0.91 5.00 -6.50
C ARG A 50 -1.73 4.68 -5.25
N VAL A 51 -1.31 3.68 -4.47
CA VAL A 51 -1.97 3.29 -3.21
C VAL A 51 -1.99 4.46 -2.21
N LEU A 52 -0.88 5.19 -2.10
CA LEU A 52 -0.77 6.35 -1.22
C LEU A 52 -1.80 7.44 -1.56
N LYS A 53 -2.17 7.56 -2.84
CA LYS A 53 -3.12 8.56 -3.34
C LYS A 53 -4.56 8.06 -3.32
N SER A 54 -4.82 6.77 -3.59
CA SER A 54 -6.19 6.22 -3.70
C SER A 54 -6.69 5.58 -2.41
N GLU A 55 -5.94 4.63 -1.84
CA GLU A 55 -6.43 3.83 -0.69
C GLU A 55 -6.13 4.50 0.65
N ILE A 56 -4.97 5.16 0.75
CA ILE A 56 -4.51 5.83 1.97
C ILE A 56 -4.93 7.31 1.99
N GLU A 57 -5.24 7.87 0.82
CA GLU A 57 -5.66 9.26 0.65
C GLU A 57 -4.75 10.26 1.38
N ILE A 58 -3.45 10.28 1.04
CA ILE A 58 -2.51 11.26 1.63
C ILE A 58 -2.96 12.73 1.44
N GLY A 59 -3.81 13.00 0.46
CA GLY A 59 -4.49 14.29 0.29
C GLY A 59 -5.98 14.11 0.06
N PRO A 60 -6.79 15.18 0.25
CA PRO A 60 -6.40 16.56 0.58
C PRO A 60 -5.94 16.76 2.05
N ILE A 61 -4.95 17.63 2.25
CA ILE A 61 -4.39 17.93 3.59
C ILE A 61 -5.13 19.11 4.21
N TYR A 62 -6.01 18.82 5.17
CA TYR A 62 -6.79 19.86 5.89
C TYR A 62 -6.07 20.47 7.10
N HIS A 63 -4.85 20.03 7.38
CA HIS A 63 -4.05 20.55 8.48
C HIS A 63 -3.34 21.86 8.11
N ARG A 64 -3.47 22.88 8.96
CA ARG A 64 -2.81 24.19 8.76
C ARG A 64 -1.41 24.29 9.38
N LEU A 65 -1.21 23.65 10.54
CA LEU A 65 0.05 23.73 11.27
C LEU A 65 1.10 22.79 10.66
N PRO A 66 2.35 23.24 10.40
CA PRO A 66 3.40 22.41 9.80
C PRO A 66 3.63 21.09 10.55
N LYS A 67 3.58 21.09 11.88
CA LYS A 67 3.73 19.89 12.71
C LYS A 67 2.64 18.85 12.43
N ARG A 68 1.38 19.28 12.22
CA ARG A 68 0.24 18.39 11.92
C ARG A 68 0.33 17.84 10.51
N ILE A 69 0.78 18.64 9.54
CA ILE A 69 1.03 18.20 8.16
C ILE A 69 2.09 17.07 8.15
N ARG A 70 3.21 17.27 8.86
CA ARG A 70 4.26 16.24 8.99
C ARG A 70 3.76 14.96 9.66
N ALA A 71 2.94 15.09 10.71
CA ALA A 71 2.35 13.94 11.40
C ALA A 71 1.42 13.13 10.47
N HIS A 72 0.55 13.79 9.71
CA HIS A 72 -0.30 13.15 8.71
C HIS A 72 0.51 12.40 7.66
N ALA A 73 1.51 13.06 7.06
CA ALA A 73 2.39 12.43 6.09
C ALA A 73 3.13 11.20 6.67
N ALA A 74 3.59 11.28 7.92
CA ALA A 74 4.23 10.15 8.61
C ALA A 74 3.26 8.98 8.83
N ILE A 75 2.02 9.24 9.24
CA ILE A 75 0.98 8.22 9.42
C ILE A 75 0.65 7.56 8.08
N CYS A 76 0.43 8.34 7.01
CA CYS A 76 0.19 7.81 5.67
C CYS A 76 1.37 6.97 5.16
N PHE A 77 2.60 7.37 5.45
CA PHE A 77 3.78 6.59 5.09
C PHE A 77 3.88 5.28 5.87
N MET A 78 3.59 5.28 7.18
CA MET A 78 3.50 4.05 7.97
C MET A 78 2.40 3.12 7.45
N ALA A 79 1.23 3.66 7.09
CA ALA A 79 0.15 2.89 6.46
C ALA A 79 0.61 2.26 5.13
N LEU A 80 1.39 2.98 4.33
CA LEU A 80 1.96 2.46 3.07
C LEU A 80 2.93 1.30 3.31
N ILE A 81 3.75 1.37 4.36
CA ILE A 81 4.64 0.27 4.77
C ILE A 81 3.82 -0.95 5.15
N VAL A 82 2.81 -0.78 6.02
CA VAL A 82 1.92 -1.88 6.44
C VAL A 82 1.23 -2.49 5.23
N TYR A 83 0.67 -1.67 4.34
CA TYR A 83 0.04 -2.11 3.11
C TYR A 83 1.02 -2.92 2.23
N ARG A 84 2.28 -2.48 2.09
CA ARG A 84 3.32 -3.22 1.35
C ARG A 84 3.61 -4.58 1.98
N VAL A 85 3.71 -4.65 3.30
CA VAL A 85 3.89 -5.93 4.01
C VAL A 85 2.68 -6.85 3.79
N MET A 86 1.47 -6.33 3.90
CA MET A 86 0.24 -7.09 3.61
C MET A 86 0.27 -7.65 2.18
N ARG A 87 0.59 -6.81 1.19
CA ARG A 87 0.70 -7.24 -0.21
C ARG A 87 1.75 -8.34 -0.40
N SER A 88 2.90 -8.22 0.26
CA SER A 88 3.96 -9.23 0.20
C SER A 88 3.49 -10.56 0.79
N ARG A 89 2.83 -10.54 1.95
CA ARG A 89 2.33 -11.73 2.63
C ARG A 89 1.21 -12.42 1.84
N LEU A 90 0.24 -11.66 1.36
CA LEU A 90 -0.85 -12.16 0.53
C LEU A 90 -0.37 -12.71 -0.82
N ARG A 91 0.71 -12.17 -1.39
CA ARG A 91 1.33 -12.73 -2.61
C ARG A 91 2.07 -14.03 -2.38
N ALA A 92 2.59 -14.24 -1.17
CA ALA A 92 3.32 -15.45 -0.80
C ALA A 92 2.38 -16.57 -0.31
N SER A 93 1.10 -16.28 -0.07
CA SER A 93 0.12 -17.26 0.40
C SER A 93 -0.51 -18.02 -0.77
N ALA A 94 -1.19 -19.13 -0.44
CA ALA A 94 -1.95 -19.92 -1.41
C ALA A 94 -3.23 -19.22 -1.93
N THR A 95 -3.61 -18.09 -1.33
CA THR A 95 -4.85 -17.36 -1.65
C THR A 95 -4.51 -15.98 -2.21
N PRO A 96 -4.32 -15.84 -3.53
CA PRO A 96 -3.95 -14.57 -4.13
C PRO A 96 -5.13 -13.58 -4.10
N ILE A 97 -5.18 -12.77 -3.04
CA ILE A 97 -6.14 -11.67 -2.85
C ILE A 97 -5.39 -10.34 -2.75
N SER A 98 -6.00 -9.27 -3.24
CA SER A 98 -5.41 -7.94 -3.11
C SER A 98 -5.59 -7.40 -1.68
N PRO A 99 -4.69 -6.53 -1.18
CA PRO A 99 -4.84 -5.96 0.15
C PRO A 99 -6.18 -5.23 0.36
N GLU A 100 -6.70 -4.55 -0.67
CA GLU A 100 -7.99 -3.84 -0.59
C GLU A 100 -9.13 -4.82 -0.34
N ARG A 101 -9.19 -5.91 -1.12
CA ARG A 101 -10.22 -6.95 -0.95
C ARG A 101 -10.09 -7.67 0.38
N ALA A 102 -8.86 -7.91 0.84
CA ALA A 102 -8.61 -8.48 2.16
C ALA A 102 -9.15 -7.56 3.26
N LEU A 103 -8.86 -6.27 3.19
CA LEU A 103 -9.36 -5.28 4.15
C LEU A 103 -10.89 -5.16 4.11
N ASP A 104 -11.51 -5.15 2.93
CA ASP A 104 -12.97 -5.13 2.77
C ASP A 104 -13.65 -6.34 3.45
N LYS A 105 -13.07 -7.54 3.25
CA LYS A 105 -13.54 -8.77 3.92
C LYS A 105 -13.36 -8.69 5.42
N LEU A 106 -12.16 -8.35 5.89
CA LEU A 106 -11.85 -8.27 7.32
C LEU A 106 -12.65 -7.19 8.04
N ARG A 107 -13.04 -6.09 7.36
CA ARG A 107 -13.91 -5.05 7.91
C ARG A 107 -15.28 -5.58 8.34
N ARG A 108 -15.71 -6.76 7.87
CA ARG A 108 -16.96 -7.40 8.33
C ARG A 108 -16.86 -8.00 9.73
N ILE A 109 -15.65 -8.23 10.23
CA ILE A 109 -15.43 -8.63 11.61
C ILE A 109 -15.63 -7.38 12.48
N GLN A 110 -16.66 -7.40 13.33
CA GLN A 110 -17.04 -6.27 14.17
C GLN A 110 -17.06 -6.70 15.64
N HIS A 111 -16.68 -5.78 16.51
CA HIS A 111 -16.85 -5.89 17.95
C HIS A 111 -18.08 -5.08 18.35
N HIS A 112 -19.07 -5.75 18.92
CA HIS A 112 -20.33 -5.16 19.33
C HIS A 112 -20.36 -5.04 20.85
N GLN A 113 -20.88 -3.93 21.36
CA GLN A 113 -21.13 -3.73 22.80
C GLN A 113 -22.57 -3.25 22.96
N VAL A 114 -23.35 -3.97 23.77
CA VAL A 114 -24.77 -3.69 24.00
C VAL A 114 -25.00 -3.49 25.50
N THR A 115 -25.66 -2.40 25.85
CA THR A 115 -26.08 -2.10 27.23
C THR A 115 -27.60 -2.06 27.27
N VAL A 116 -28.23 -2.87 28.12
CA VAL A 116 -29.68 -2.90 28.29
C VAL A 116 -30.00 -2.43 29.70
N ASN A 117 -30.95 -1.51 29.87
CA ASN A 117 -31.42 -1.05 31.19
C ASN A 117 -30.31 -0.61 32.17
N ASN A 118 -29.25 0.05 31.67
CA ASN A 118 -28.06 0.44 32.45
C ASN A 118 -27.33 -0.71 33.18
N THR A 119 -27.47 -1.96 32.71
CA THR A 119 -26.71 -3.09 33.24
C THR A 119 -25.26 -3.08 32.74
N GLN A 120 -24.44 -4.01 33.25
CA GLN A 120 -23.12 -4.30 32.69
C GLN A 120 -23.22 -4.50 31.16
N PRO A 121 -22.36 -3.84 30.36
CA PRO A 121 -22.36 -4.01 28.92
C PRO A 121 -21.99 -5.44 28.51
N VAL A 122 -22.76 -6.02 27.60
CA VAL A 122 -22.44 -7.31 26.98
C VAL A 122 -21.65 -7.05 25.70
N THR A 123 -20.54 -7.76 25.52
CA THR A 123 -19.71 -7.65 24.31
C THR A 123 -19.82 -8.91 23.44
N GLY A 124 -19.74 -8.72 22.13
CA GLY A 124 -19.82 -9.77 21.12
C GLY A 124 -18.81 -9.54 20.00
N LEU A 125 -18.39 -10.60 19.32
CA LEU A 125 -17.65 -10.52 18.05
C LEU A 125 -18.50 -11.15 16.96
N SER A 126 -18.48 -10.56 15.76
CA SER A 126 -19.04 -11.20 14.57
C SER A 126 -18.38 -12.55 14.30
N THR A 127 -19.14 -13.51 13.79
CA THR A 127 -18.63 -14.82 13.41
C THR A 127 -17.52 -14.69 12.36
N VAL A 128 -16.33 -15.24 12.68
CA VAL A 128 -15.21 -15.33 11.75
C VAL A 128 -15.38 -16.59 10.91
N ASN A 129 -15.73 -16.44 9.63
CA ASN A 129 -15.88 -17.57 8.71
C ASN A 129 -14.50 -18.10 8.23
N GLN A 130 -14.53 -19.12 7.36
CA GLN A 130 -13.31 -19.70 6.81
C GLN A 130 -12.50 -18.69 5.99
N GLU A 131 -13.16 -17.91 5.12
CA GLU A 131 -12.49 -16.90 4.29
C GLU A 131 -11.74 -15.86 5.14
N HIS A 132 -12.36 -15.35 6.21
CA HIS A 132 -11.71 -14.45 7.16
C HIS A 132 -10.51 -15.11 7.84
N SER A 133 -10.67 -16.39 8.23
CA SER A 133 -9.59 -17.15 8.87
C SER A 133 -8.38 -17.34 7.94
N ASP A 134 -8.64 -17.62 6.66
CA ASP A 134 -7.60 -17.81 5.65
C ASP A 134 -6.84 -16.51 5.39
N ILE A 135 -7.55 -15.38 5.27
CA ILE A 135 -6.93 -14.06 5.10
C ILE A 135 -6.08 -13.70 6.32
N LEU A 136 -6.58 -13.89 7.55
CA LEU A 136 -5.82 -13.61 8.77
C LEU A 136 -4.57 -14.49 8.87
N SER A 137 -4.69 -15.78 8.53
CA SER A 137 -3.57 -16.72 8.48
C SER A 137 -2.51 -16.28 7.45
N ALA A 138 -2.94 -15.93 6.22
CA ALA A 138 -2.06 -15.43 5.17
C ALA A 138 -1.34 -14.14 5.59
N LEU A 139 -2.00 -13.28 6.36
CA LEU A 139 -1.39 -12.07 6.93
C LEU A 139 -0.54 -12.34 8.17
N THR A 140 -0.48 -13.58 8.68
CA THR A 140 0.19 -13.95 9.94
C THR A 140 -0.36 -13.15 11.14
N VAL A 141 -1.68 -12.94 11.17
CA VAL A 141 -2.39 -12.21 12.22
C VAL A 141 -3.26 -13.19 13.00
N LYS A 142 -3.25 -13.07 14.33
CA LYS A 142 -4.08 -13.89 15.21
C LYS A 142 -5.56 -13.57 15.00
N LYS A 143 -6.42 -14.59 15.12
CA LYS A 143 -7.86 -14.37 15.10
C LYS A 143 -8.27 -13.49 16.29
N PRO A 144 -9.16 -12.50 16.08
CA PRO A 144 -9.65 -11.68 17.17
C PRO A 144 -10.47 -12.55 18.13
N THR A 145 -10.19 -12.39 19.42
CA THR A 145 -10.91 -13.06 20.51
C THR A 145 -11.48 -12.00 21.44
N LEU A 146 -12.66 -12.25 22.02
CA LEU A 146 -13.10 -11.46 23.16
C LEU A 146 -12.16 -11.79 24.31
N ASN A 147 -11.49 -10.78 24.87
CA ASN A 147 -10.91 -10.97 26.20
C ASN A 147 -12.10 -11.14 27.14
N THR A 148 -12.36 -12.37 27.58
CA THR A 148 -13.02 -12.58 28.86
C THR A 148 -12.27 -11.71 29.86
N GLN A 149 -12.95 -10.74 30.47
CA GLN A 149 -12.34 -9.81 31.42
C GLN A 149 -11.36 -10.58 32.30
N LEU A 150 -10.08 -10.17 32.30
CA LEU A 150 -9.21 -10.49 33.41
C LEU A 150 -9.93 -9.96 34.64
N THR A 151 -10.43 -10.87 35.46
CA THR A 151 -10.98 -10.53 36.77
C THR A 151 -9.79 -9.92 37.51
N LEU A 152 -9.74 -8.58 37.53
CA LEU A 152 -8.80 -7.87 38.39
C LEU A 152 -9.29 -8.16 39.81
N LEU A 153 -8.65 -9.17 40.42
CA LEU A 153 -8.70 -9.42 41.86
C LEU A 153 -8.17 -8.18 42.59
#